data_AF-A0A443RRI3-F1
#
_entry.id   AF-A0A443RRI3-F1
#
_cell.length_a   1.000
_cell.length_b   1.000
_cell.length_c   1.000
_cell.angle_alpha   90.00
_cell.angle_beta   90.00
_cell.angle_gamma   90.00
#
_symmetry.space_group_name_H-M   'P 1'
#
loop_
_entity.id
_entity.type
_entity.pdbx_description
1 polymer ?
#
loop_
_entity_poly.entity_id
_entity_poly.type
_entity_poly.pdbx_seq_one_letter_code
_entity_poly.pdbx_strand_id
1 'polypeptide(L)' 'MVPRPNCVNVLVTTTHLVPALAKILLYNLGSVFPIENIYGSMKVGKDNCFQRIQDKFGRKCTYVVIGDGKDEETAAKNV' A
#
# COMPACT_ATOMS: atom_id res chain seq x y z
N MET A 1 0.69 -16.06 -11.93
CA MET A 1 -0.44 -15.58 -11.12
C MET A 1 -1.65 -15.42 -12.03
N VAL A 2 -2.80 -15.99 -11.66
CA VAL A 2 -4.04 -15.73 -12.40
C VAL A 2 -4.52 -14.33 -12.02
N PRO A 3 -4.71 -13.41 -12.99
CA PRO A 3 -5.22 -12.08 -12.69
C PRO A 3 -6.63 -12.18 -12.10
N ARG A 4 -6.85 -11.50 -10.98
CA ARG A 4 -8.18 -11.33 -10.39
C ARG A 4 -8.67 -9.94 -10.81
N PRO A 5 -9.65 -9.84 -11.74
CA PRO A 5 -10.00 -8.55 -12.36
C PRO A 5 -10.51 -7.50 -11.36
N ASN A 6 -11.03 -7.94 -10.21
CA ASN A 6 -11.58 -7.08 -9.16
C ASN A 6 -10.65 -6.93 -7.94
N CYS A 7 -9.38 -7.30 -8.05
CA CYS A 7 -8.40 -7.17 -6.97
C CYS A 7 -7.23 -6.28 -7.40
N VAL A 8 -6.80 -5.41 -6.48
CA VAL A 8 -5.67 -4.50 -6.71
C VAL A 8 -4.69 -4.65 -5.55
N ASN A 9 -3.40 -4.73 -5.88
CA ASN A 9 -2.33 -4.69 -4.89
C ASN A 9 -1.86 -3.24 -4.71
N VAL A 10 -1.77 -2.81 -3.45
CA VAL A 10 -1.28 -1.49 -3.04
C VAL A 10 -0.22 -1.69 -1.97
N LEU A 11 0.90 -0.97 -2.07
CA LEU A 11 2.00 -1.04 -1.10
C LEU A 11 2.08 0.25 -0.31
N VAL A 12 2.08 0.14 1.02
CA VAL A 12 2.36 1.25 1.94
C VAL A 12 3.61 0.91 2.75
N THR A 13 4.62 1.79 2.74
CA THR A 13 5.91 1.51 3.38
C THR A 13 6.46 2.73 4.12
N THR A 14 7.10 2.50 5.28
CA THR A 14 7.81 3.53 6.05
C THR A 14 9.16 3.90 5.44
N THR A 15 9.58 3.25 4.36
CA THR A 15 10.80 3.63 3.62
C THR A 15 10.53 4.87 2.76
N HIS A 16 11.53 5.75 2.60
CA HIS A 16 11.47 6.80 1.59
C HIS A 16 11.18 6.23 0.19
N LEU A 17 10.45 6.97 -0.65
CA LEU A 17 9.91 6.43 -1.90
C LEU A 17 11.00 5.91 -2.86
N VAL A 18 12.09 6.66 -3.05
CA VAL A 18 13.19 6.26 -3.94
C VAL A 18 13.82 4.91 -3.51
N PRO A 19 14.28 4.72 -2.25
CA PRO A 19 14.78 3.41 -1.83
C PRO A 19 13.70 2.32 -1.76
N ALA A 20 12.43 2.66 -1.56
CA ALA A 20 11.34 1.69 -1.66
C ALA A 20 11.19 1.14 -3.08
N LEU A 21 11.22 2.02 -4.09
CA LEU A 21 11.16 1.63 -5.50
C LEU A 21 12.38 0.77 -5.88
N ALA A 22 13.57 1.12 -5.40
CA ALA A 22 14.76 0.28 -5.60
C ALA A 22 14.57 -1.13 -5.04
N LYS A 23 14.05 -1.28 -3.81
CA LYS A 23 13.74 -2.59 -3.23
C LYS A 23 12.74 -3.38 -4.08
N ILE A 24 11.67 -2.74 -4.54
CA ILE A 24 10.64 -3.40 -5.36
C ILE A 24 11.23 -3.97 -6.65
N LEU A 25 12.13 -3.22 -7.31
CA LEU A 25 12.82 -3.71 -8.50
C LEU A 25 13.80 -4.85 -8.17
N LEU A 26 14.60 -4.70 -7.11
CA LEU A 26 15.57 -5.73 -6.68
C LEU A 26 14.90 -7.06 -6.28
N TYR A 27 13.72 -7.00 -5.67
CA TYR A 27 12.93 -8.19 -5.31
C TYR A 27 11.98 -8.65 -6.43
N ASN A 28 12.07 -8.05 -7.62
CA ASN A 28 11.27 -8.40 -8.80
C ASN A 28 9.75 -8.29 -8.57
N LEU A 29 9.33 -7.30 -7.78
CA LEU A 29 7.94 -7.01 -7.42
C LEU A 29 7.31 -5.92 -8.31
N GLY A 30 8.05 -5.37 -9.28
CA GLY A 30 7.59 -4.26 -10.12
C GLY A 30 6.37 -4.59 -10.98
N SER A 31 6.19 -5.85 -11.38
CA SER A 31 4.99 -6.29 -12.12
C SER A 31 3.78 -6.54 -11.21
N VAL A 32 3.98 -6.58 -9.89
CA VAL A 32 2.93 -6.86 -8.88
C VAL A 32 2.35 -5.58 -8.31
N PHE A 33 3.18 -4.55 -8.15
CA PHE A 33 2.80 -3.24 -7.61
C PHE A 33 3.03 -2.15 -8.66
N PRO A 34 1.98 -1.72 -9.38
CA PRO A 34 2.05 -0.55 -10.25
C PRO A 34 2.57 0.68 -9.47
N ILE A 35 3.37 1.53 -10.12
CA ILE A 35 4.05 2.64 -9.43
C ILE A 35 3.08 3.62 -8.76
N GLU A 36 1.91 3.83 -9.37
CA GLU A 36 0.82 4.66 -8.87
C GLU A 36 0.11 4.08 -7.63
N ASN A 37 0.44 2.85 -7.24
CA ASN A 37 -0.09 2.14 -6.07
C ASN A 37 0.97 1.95 -4.97
N ILE A 38 2.08 2.71 -5.02
CA ILE A 38 3.13 2.67 -4.01
C ILE A 38 3.13 3.98 -3.21
N TYR A 39 2.91 3.87 -1.90
CA TYR A 39 2.79 5.00 -0.99
C TYR A 39 3.89 4.96 0.08
N GLY A 40 4.63 6.06 0.22
CA GLY A 40 5.58 6.25 1.32
C GLY A 40 4.91 6.90 2.52
N SER A 41 4.88 6.21 3.66
CA SER A 41 4.26 6.68 4.91
C SER A 41 5.24 7.36 5.86
N MET A 42 6.55 7.38 5.58
CA MET A 42 7.59 7.86 6.51
C MET A 42 7.32 9.26 7.10
N LYS A 43 6.77 10.17 6.30
CA LYS A 43 6.48 11.56 6.73
C LYS A 43 5.03 11.79 7.17
N VAL A 44 4.09 11.03 6.61
CA VAL A 44 2.66 11.32 6.73
C VAL A 44 1.91 10.31 7.61
N GLY A 45 2.54 9.18 7.96
CA GLY A 45 1.89 8.08 8.67
C GLY A 45 1.07 7.16 7.75
N LYS A 46 0.82 5.92 8.20
CA LYS A 46 0.06 4.92 7.43
C LYS A 46 -1.41 5.31 7.31
N ASP A 47 -1.98 5.94 8.35
CA ASP A 47 -3.38 6.38 8.43
C ASP A 47 -3.73 7.32 7.27
N ASN A 48 -2.87 8.33 7.02
CA ASN A 48 -3.03 9.25 5.91
C ASN A 48 -2.87 8.57 4.55
N CYS A 49 -1.98 7.56 4.45
CA CYS A 49 -1.89 6.75 3.22
C CYS A 49 -3.17 5.95 3.01
N PHE A 50 -3.73 5.32 4.05
CA PHE A 50 -4.95 4.53 3.96
C PHE A 50 -6.15 5.40 3.57
N GLN A 51 -6.28 6.60 4.13
CA GLN A 51 -7.31 7.56 3.72
C GLN A 51 -7.18 7.90 2.23
N ARG A 52 -5.98 8.24 1.75
CA ARG A 52 -5.74 8.54 0.33
C ARG A 52 -6.05 7.35 -0.60
N ILE A 53 -5.80 6.13 -0.14
CA ILE A 53 -6.15 4.91 -0.87
C ILE A 53 -7.67 4.76 -0.93
N GLN A 54 -8.39 4.97 0.18
CA GLN A 54 -9.85 4.96 0.19
C GLN A 54 -10.45 6.05 -0.71
N ASP A 55 -9.87 7.24 -0.73
CA ASP A 55 -10.31 8.34 -1.59
C ASP A 55 -10.11 8.00 -3.08
N LYS A 56 -9.04 7.25 -3.41
CA LYS A 56 -8.72 6.81 -4.78
C LYS A 56 -9.64 5.69 -5.28
N PHE A 57 -9.87 4.66 -4.46
CA PHE A 57 -10.59 3.45 -4.89
C PHE A 57 -12.08 3.44 -4.47
N GLY A 58 -12.48 4.30 -3.54
CA GLY A 58 -13.84 4.47 -3.08
C GLY A 58 -14.21 3.60 -1.88
N ARG A 59 -15.23 4.03 -1.12
CA ARG A 59 -15.64 3.39 0.14
C ARG A 59 -16.40 2.07 0.00
N LYS A 60 -16.76 1.67 -1.22
CA LYS A 60 -17.50 0.42 -1.50
C LYS A 60 -16.58 -0.79 -1.68
N CYS A 61 -15.26 -0.59 -1.66
CA CYS A 61 -14.28 -1.67 -1.75
C CYS A 61 -14.09 -2.35 -0.39
N THR A 62 -13.75 -3.64 -0.42
CA THR A 62 -13.21 -4.33 0.76
C THR A 62 -11.72 -4.08 0.84
N TYR A 63 -11.27 -3.47 1.95
CA TYR A 63 -9.86 -3.22 2.23
C TYR A 63 -9.30 -4.31 3.13
N VAL A 64 -8.19 -4.92 2.70
CA VAL A 64 -7.48 -5.94 3.48
C VAL A 64 -6.07 -5.42 3.74
N VAL A 65 -5.77 -5.09 5.00
CA VAL A 65 -4.45 -4.65 5.41
C VAL A 65 -3.61 -5.86 5.81
N ILE A 66 -2.42 -5.97 5.22
CA ILE A 66 -1.48 -7.07 5.47
C ILE A 66 -0.15 -6.44 5.89
N GLY A 67 0.34 -6.82 7.05
CA GLY A 67 1.63 -6.40 7.59
C GLY A 67 1.89 -7.03 8.96
N ASP A 68 3.13 -6.92 9.43
CA ASP A 68 3.64 -7.53 10.67
C ASP A 68 3.81 -6.51 11.82
N GLY A 69 3.71 -5.21 11.54
CA GLY A 69 3.88 -4.13 12.49
C GLY A 69 2.59 -3.67 13.19
N LYS A 70 2.75 -3.06 14.37
CA LYS A 70 1.63 -2.45 15.12
C LYS A 70 1.07 -1.19 14.45
N ASP A 71 1.88 -0.49 13.67
CA ASP A 71 1.49 0.77 13.02
C ASP A 71 0.38 0.51 12.00
N GLU A 72 0.51 -0.53 11.17
CA GLU A 72 -0.52 -0.92 10.21
C GLU A 72 -1.76 -1.50 10.88
N GLU A 73 -1.61 -2.27 11.95
CA GLU A 73 -2.74 -2.81 12.71
C GLU A 73 -3.57 -1.67 13.32
N THR A 74 -2.89 -0.67 13.90
CA THR A 74 -3.54 0.49 14.52
C THR A 74 -4.20 1.37 13.45
N ALA A 75 -3.48 1.67 12.38
CA ALA A 75 -4.01 2.44 11.24
C ALA A 75 -5.26 1.77 10.66
N ALA A 76 -5.24 0.44 10.48
CA ALA A 76 -6.35 -0.30 9.90
C ALA A 76 -7.64 -0.25 10.74
N LYS A 77 -7.54 -0.09 12.07
CA LYS A 77 -8.71 0.05 12.95
C LYS A 77 -9.38 1.42 12.86
N ASN A 78 -8.68 2.41 12.30
CA ASN A 78 -9.13 3.79 12.21
C ASN A 78 -9.80 4.12 10.87
N VAL A 79 -9.93 3.16 9.95
CA VAL A 79 -10.43 3.35 8.58
C VAL A 79 -11.63 2.48 8.24
#